data_AF-A0A1J5FYX6-F1
#
_entry.id   AF-A0A1J5FYX6-F1
#
_cell.length_a   1.000
_cell.length_b   1.000
_cell.length_c   1.000
_cell.angle_alpha   90.00
_cell.angle_beta   90.00
_cell.angle_gamma   90.00
#
_symmetry.space_group_name_H-M   'P 1'
#
loop_
_entity.id
_entity.type
_entity.pdbx_description
1 polymer ?
#
loop_
_entity_poly.entity_id
_entity_poly.type
_entity_poly.pdbx_seq_one_letter_code
_entity_poly.pdbx_strand_id
1 'polypeptide(L)'
;MFPRELYNSEKEILFYLLPEKKPGYNCYRKKISAMFVIGNGRFGDTNKIIGSAESTIDLSAASTPVFALGTIYEPGKKIDVLIHEEMDGQIEFDISEKKDASIIRNSVWSYSQWQPGSKAPGDNADVREIIILNDLYTLAIATSHKKLWLHSSETGVNHIIPVTNFYNYLMLVKNIRETKIVLKPDLFFINQKNYQDNELKSAFILYNKYFKRVKIKEDLTQTVENRKPQKSIFGFLKRGLN
;
A
#
# COMPACT_ATOMS: atom_id res chain seq x y z
N MET A 1 14.83 -27.02 8.23
CA MET A 1 13.82 -27.93 7.65
C MET A 1 12.47 -27.24 7.75
N PHE A 2 11.61 -27.39 6.74
CA PHE A 2 10.26 -26.86 6.70
C PHE A 2 9.26 -28.02 6.64
N PRO A 3 8.04 -27.88 7.17
CA PRO A 3 7.53 -26.71 7.90
C PRO A 3 8.18 -26.56 9.28
N ARG A 4 8.20 -25.33 9.82
CA ARG A 4 8.58 -25.04 11.21
C ARG A 4 7.69 -23.95 11.80
N GLU A 5 7.59 -23.88 13.11
CA GLU A 5 6.97 -22.71 13.75
C GLU A 5 7.80 -21.44 13.46
N LEU A 6 7.13 -20.28 13.46
CA LEU A 6 7.84 -19.01 13.54
C LEU A 6 8.58 -18.96 14.89
N TYR A 7 9.85 -18.54 14.85
CA TYR A 7 10.60 -18.27 16.06
C TYR A 7 9.95 -17.13 16.84
N ASN A 8 10.13 -17.12 18.17
CA ASN A 8 9.59 -16.06 19.03
C ASN A 8 10.06 -14.67 18.58
N SER A 9 11.32 -14.55 18.16
CA SER A 9 11.88 -13.31 17.60
C SER A 9 11.19 -12.88 16.30
N GLU A 10 10.91 -13.81 15.38
CA GLU A 10 10.16 -13.51 14.14
C GLU A 10 8.74 -13.03 14.47
N LYS A 11 8.03 -13.74 15.35
CA LYS A 11 6.68 -13.34 15.79
C LYS A 11 6.69 -11.95 16.39
N GLU A 12 7.62 -11.69 17.31
CA GLU A 12 7.76 -10.39 17.97
C GLU A 12 8.01 -9.25 16.96
N ILE A 13 8.91 -9.46 15.99
CA ILE A 13 9.21 -8.50 14.91
C ILE A 13 7.96 -8.16 14.10
N LEU A 14 7.28 -9.19 13.61
CA LEU A 14 6.06 -9.01 12.81
C LEU A 14 4.99 -8.27 13.64
N PHE A 15 4.90 -8.58 14.92
CA PHE A 15 3.92 -8.02 15.83
C PHE A 15 4.21 -6.59 16.26
N TYR A 16 5.43 -6.08 16.10
CA TYR A 16 5.71 -4.66 16.22
C TYR A 16 5.06 -3.83 15.09
N LEU A 17 4.86 -4.43 13.91
CA LEU A 17 4.22 -3.78 12.77
C LEU A 17 2.70 -3.97 12.74
N LEU A 18 2.14 -4.83 13.58
CA LEU A 18 0.72 -5.19 13.55
C LEU A 18 0.04 -4.76 14.86
N PRO A 19 -0.45 -3.52 14.99
CA PRO A 19 -1.04 -3.02 16.23
C PRO A 19 -2.30 -3.80 16.63
N GLU A 20 -2.28 -4.35 17.84
CA GLU A 20 -3.37 -5.18 18.39
C GLU A 20 -4.69 -4.41 18.56
N LYS A 21 -4.62 -3.11 18.83
CA LYS A 21 -5.81 -2.25 19.03
C LYS A 21 -6.55 -1.92 17.73
N LYS A 22 -6.00 -2.24 16.56
CA LYS A 22 -6.61 -1.98 15.25
C LYS A 22 -7.16 -3.30 14.68
N PRO A 23 -8.49 -3.43 14.49
CA PRO A 23 -9.12 -4.72 14.17
C PRO A 23 -8.51 -5.46 12.98
N GLY A 24 -8.20 -4.76 11.88
CA GLY A 24 -7.66 -5.40 10.68
C GLY A 24 -6.25 -5.96 10.89
N TYR A 25 -5.38 -5.26 11.62
CA TYR A 25 -4.05 -5.77 11.97
C TYR A 25 -4.12 -6.88 13.00
N ASN A 26 -5.02 -6.80 13.99
CA ASN A 26 -5.21 -7.86 14.97
C ASN A 26 -5.69 -9.17 14.34
N CYS A 27 -6.53 -9.10 13.30
CA CYS A 27 -6.90 -10.26 12.49
C CYS A 27 -5.65 -10.94 11.89
N TYR A 28 -4.73 -10.17 11.33
CA TYR A 28 -3.45 -10.70 10.81
C TYR A 28 -2.57 -11.29 11.91
N ARG A 29 -2.50 -10.69 13.11
CA ARG A 29 -1.77 -11.28 14.24
C ARG A 29 -2.26 -12.69 14.55
N LYS A 30 -3.59 -12.87 14.63
CA LYS A 30 -4.21 -14.18 14.91
C LYS A 30 -3.91 -15.21 13.82
N LYS A 31 -3.94 -14.80 12.55
CA LYS A 31 -3.57 -15.67 11.42
C LYS A 31 -2.11 -16.11 11.52
N ILE A 32 -1.18 -15.15 11.65
CA ILE A 32 0.26 -15.42 11.74
C ILE A 32 0.57 -16.34 12.93
N SER A 33 -0.08 -16.15 14.07
CA SER A 33 0.11 -17.01 15.25
C SER A 33 -0.25 -18.49 15.01
N ALA A 34 -1.14 -18.77 14.04
CA ALA A 34 -1.60 -20.11 13.71
C ALA A 34 -0.88 -20.75 12.52
N MET A 35 0.08 -20.04 11.90
CA MET A 35 0.78 -20.50 10.69
C MET A 35 2.18 -21.05 10.98
N PHE A 36 2.69 -21.81 10.03
CA PHE A 36 4.05 -22.35 10.02
C PHE A 36 4.86 -21.71 8.89
N VAL A 37 6.16 -21.52 9.08
CA VAL A 37 7.08 -21.20 8.00
C VAL A 37 7.21 -22.44 7.12
N ILE A 38 6.67 -22.37 5.90
CA ILE A 38 6.63 -23.45 4.93
C ILE A 38 7.80 -23.37 3.93
N GLY A 39 8.53 -22.26 3.92
CA GLY A 39 9.77 -22.12 3.18
C GLY A 39 10.20 -20.68 2.91
N ASN A 40 11.13 -20.53 1.98
CA ASN A 40 11.65 -19.23 1.57
C ASN A 40 10.84 -18.69 0.39
N GLY A 41 10.66 -17.37 0.34
CA GLY A 41 10.13 -16.70 -0.83
C GLY A 41 11.21 -16.43 -1.89
N ARG A 42 10.92 -15.49 -2.79
CA ARG A 42 11.73 -15.22 -3.98
C ARG A 42 12.96 -14.35 -3.72
N PHE A 43 12.99 -13.64 -2.59
CA PHE A 43 14.00 -12.60 -2.33
C PHE A 43 15.12 -13.05 -1.38
N GLY A 44 15.44 -14.34 -1.39
CA GLY A 44 16.52 -14.92 -0.60
C GLY A 44 16.09 -15.37 0.79
N ASP A 45 17.07 -15.63 1.65
CA ASP A 45 16.83 -16.33 2.91
C ASP A 45 16.10 -15.52 3.99
N THR A 46 16.08 -14.19 3.88
CA THR A 46 15.36 -13.30 4.80
C THR A 46 13.87 -13.25 4.52
N ASN A 47 13.49 -13.61 3.29
CA ASN A 47 12.14 -13.61 2.80
C ASN A 47 11.52 -15.00 2.98
N LYS A 48 10.47 -15.08 3.79
CA LYS A 48 9.82 -16.32 4.22
C LYS A 48 8.36 -16.33 3.81
N ILE A 49 7.83 -17.52 3.62
CA ILE A 49 6.42 -17.76 3.39
C ILE A 49 5.88 -18.58 4.56
N ILE A 50 4.77 -18.12 5.12
CA ILE A 50 4.01 -18.83 6.16
C ILE A 50 2.66 -19.28 5.63
N GLY A 51 2.19 -20.43 6.10
CA GLY A 51 0.90 -21.02 5.71
C GLY A 51 0.52 -22.20 6.60
N SER A 52 -0.38 -23.05 6.13
CA SER A 52 -0.67 -24.33 6.79
C SER A 52 0.54 -25.27 6.69
N ALA A 53 0.75 -26.15 7.67
CA ALA A 53 1.85 -27.11 7.65
C ALA A 53 1.82 -28.05 6.42
N GLU A 54 0.63 -28.28 5.86
CA GLU A 54 0.40 -29.12 4.67
C GLU A 54 0.48 -28.34 3.35
N SER A 55 0.68 -27.02 3.40
CA SER A 55 0.72 -26.19 2.20
C SER A 55 2.02 -26.37 1.43
N THR A 56 1.90 -26.49 0.10
CA THR A 56 3.03 -26.35 -0.82
C THR A 56 3.20 -24.90 -1.22
N ILE A 57 4.45 -24.42 -1.24
CA ILE A 57 4.75 -23.09 -1.76
C ILE A 57 4.54 -23.09 -3.28
N ASP A 58 3.76 -22.12 -3.76
CA ASP A 58 3.71 -21.79 -5.18
C ASP A 58 4.41 -20.44 -5.42
N LEU A 59 5.59 -20.50 -6.04
CA LEU A 59 6.34 -19.33 -6.45
C LEU A 59 6.13 -18.99 -7.94
N SER A 60 5.03 -19.42 -8.58
CA SER A 60 4.71 -19.03 -9.96
C SER A 60 4.10 -17.62 -10.03
N ALA A 61 3.26 -17.25 -9.07
CA ALA A 61 2.60 -15.95 -8.98
C ALA A 61 3.49 -14.86 -8.37
N ALA A 62 3.36 -13.62 -8.87
CA ALA A 62 4.03 -12.47 -8.27
C ALA A 62 3.65 -12.29 -6.79
N SER A 63 4.58 -11.77 -5.98
CA SER A 63 4.31 -11.43 -4.58
C SER A 63 3.09 -10.51 -4.49
N THR A 64 2.27 -10.75 -3.49
CA THR A 64 1.08 -9.94 -3.21
C THR A 64 1.48 -8.53 -2.81
N PRO A 65 0.54 -7.55 -2.79
CA PRO A 65 0.85 -6.22 -2.28
C PRO A 65 1.36 -6.23 -0.84
N VAL A 66 2.13 -5.21 -0.47
CA VAL A 66 2.58 -5.02 0.91
C VAL A 66 1.39 -4.62 1.79
N PHE A 67 1.12 -5.42 2.82
CA PHE A 67 0.09 -5.18 3.83
C PHE A 67 0.60 -4.29 4.97
N ALA A 68 1.78 -4.56 5.49
CA ALA A 68 2.41 -3.76 6.55
C ALA A 68 3.90 -3.58 6.27
N LEU A 69 4.42 -2.40 6.60
CA LEU A 69 5.85 -2.11 6.50
C LEU A 69 6.31 -1.17 7.61
N GLY A 70 7.57 -1.30 7.98
CA GLY A 70 8.18 -0.51 9.04
C GLY A 70 9.64 -0.86 9.24
N THR A 71 10.23 -0.16 10.20
CA THR A 71 11.63 -0.33 10.57
C THR A 71 11.74 -0.45 12.08
N ILE A 72 12.58 -1.37 12.52
CA ILE A 72 13.00 -1.56 13.91
C ILE A 72 14.46 -1.11 14.01
N TYR A 73 14.74 -0.25 14.98
CA TYR A 73 16.11 0.18 15.30
C TYR A 73 16.60 -0.56 16.55
N GLU A 74 17.77 -1.14 16.42
CA GLU A 74 18.56 -1.70 17.52
C GLU A 74 19.88 -0.93 17.63
N PRO A 75 20.64 -1.09 18.73
CA PRO A 75 21.98 -0.53 18.81
C PRO A 75 22.84 -0.95 17.60
N GLY A 76 23.19 0.03 16.77
CA GLY A 76 24.03 -0.16 15.58
C GLY A 76 23.36 -0.89 14.40
N LYS A 77 22.05 -1.15 14.43
CA LYS A 77 21.35 -1.89 13.36
C LYS A 77 20.00 -1.30 13.01
N LYS A 78 19.66 -1.43 11.72
CA LYS A 78 18.35 -1.09 11.15
C LYS A 78 17.77 -2.37 10.54
N ILE A 79 16.58 -2.76 10.98
CA ILE A 79 15.88 -3.93 10.48
C ILE A 79 14.62 -3.45 9.76
N ASP A 80 14.61 -3.60 8.45
CA ASP A 80 13.44 -3.32 7.64
C ASP A 80 12.56 -4.57 7.57
N VAL A 81 11.26 -4.36 7.77
CA VAL A 81 10.29 -5.46 7.86
C VAL A 81 9.13 -5.19 6.91
N LEU A 82 8.81 -6.18 6.09
CA LEU A 82 7.69 -6.15 5.16
C LEU A 82 6.80 -7.37 5.40
N ILE A 83 5.50 -7.16 5.42
CA ILE A 83 4.47 -8.20 5.51
C ILE A 83 3.55 -7.99 4.32
N HIS A 84 3.38 -9.01 3.50
CA HIS A 84 2.52 -8.96 2.33
C HIS A 84 1.07 -9.36 2.68
N GLU A 85 0.15 -9.03 1.78
CA GLU A 85 -1.25 -9.46 1.89
C GLU A 85 -1.34 -10.99 1.74
N GLU A 86 -2.29 -11.60 2.46
CA GLU A 86 -2.57 -13.02 2.33
C GLU A 86 -3.14 -13.36 0.95
N MET A 87 -2.64 -14.44 0.35
CA MET A 87 -3.19 -15.05 -0.86
C MET A 87 -3.15 -16.58 -0.71
N ASP A 88 -4.28 -17.22 -1.00
CA ASP A 88 -4.44 -18.68 -0.93
C ASP A 88 -3.97 -19.30 0.40
N GLY A 89 -4.25 -18.60 1.51
CA GLY A 89 -3.89 -19.03 2.86
C GLY A 89 -2.41 -18.88 3.21
N GLN A 90 -1.62 -18.20 2.37
CA GLN A 90 -0.20 -17.96 2.57
C GLN A 90 0.08 -16.46 2.75
N ILE A 91 1.05 -16.14 3.60
CA ILE A 91 1.56 -14.78 3.81
C ILE A 91 3.07 -14.80 3.58
N GLU A 92 3.54 -13.90 2.71
CA GLU A 92 4.96 -13.65 2.51
C GLU A 92 5.41 -12.51 3.44
N PHE A 93 6.57 -12.66 4.10
CA PHE A 93 7.19 -11.59 4.87
C PHE A 93 8.70 -11.56 4.62
N ASP A 94 9.31 -10.40 4.87
CA ASP A 94 10.76 -10.22 4.79
C ASP A 94 11.24 -9.45 6.03
N ILE A 95 12.33 -9.93 6.61
CA ILE A 95 13.02 -9.29 7.73
C ILE A 95 14.47 -9.14 7.27
N SER A 96 14.90 -7.92 6.97
CA SER A 96 16.15 -7.63 6.25
C SER A 96 17.43 -8.20 6.88
N GLU A 97 17.38 -8.59 8.15
CA GLU A 97 18.50 -9.14 8.93
C GLU A 97 18.18 -10.57 9.37
N LYS A 98 19.10 -11.51 9.09
CA LYS A 98 19.03 -12.87 9.65
C LYS A 98 19.23 -12.79 11.17
N LYS A 99 18.32 -13.39 11.94
CA LYS A 99 18.37 -13.32 13.41
C LYS A 99 18.43 -14.68 14.08
N ASP A 100 19.43 -14.80 14.96
CA ASP A 100 19.64 -15.94 15.86
C ASP A 100 19.46 -15.59 17.35
N ALA A 101 19.14 -14.33 17.71
CA ALA A 101 19.11 -13.87 19.11
C ALA A 101 17.95 -12.90 19.44
N SER A 102 17.73 -12.70 20.74
CA SER A 102 16.75 -11.78 21.34
C SER A 102 16.93 -10.33 20.89
N ILE A 103 15.81 -9.62 20.75
CA ILE A 103 15.75 -8.27 20.18
C ILE A 103 15.97 -7.23 21.28
N ILE A 104 16.97 -6.36 21.10
CA ILE A 104 17.17 -5.19 21.97
C ILE A 104 16.74 -3.97 21.16
N ARG A 105 15.48 -3.59 21.34
CA ARG A 105 14.82 -2.53 20.57
C ARG A 105 15.05 -1.16 21.19
N ASN A 106 15.59 -0.24 20.40
CA ASN A 106 15.63 1.19 20.74
C ASN A 106 14.33 1.89 20.36
N SER A 107 13.88 1.72 19.12
CA SER A 107 12.65 2.35 18.60
C SER A 107 12.09 1.59 17.41
N VAL A 108 10.81 1.83 17.10
CA VAL A 108 10.11 1.25 15.96
C VAL A 108 9.21 2.31 15.34
N TRP A 109 9.15 2.34 14.01
CA TRP A 109 8.07 3.00 13.31
C TRP A 109 7.46 2.07 12.26
N SER A 110 6.17 2.27 11.98
CA SER A 110 5.47 1.52 10.95
C SER A 110 4.30 2.35 10.41
N TYR A 111 3.99 2.19 9.13
CA TYR A 111 2.78 2.75 8.53
C TYR A 111 1.52 2.25 9.22
N SER A 112 1.55 1.07 9.84
CA SER A 112 0.41 0.53 10.57
C SER A 112 -0.01 1.37 11.78
N GLN A 113 0.91 2.16 12.34
CA GLN A 113 0.63 3.04 13.48
C GLN A 113 0.00 4.37 13.05
N TRP A 114 0.14 4.78 11.79
CA TRP A 114 -0.40 6.05 11.31
C TRP A 114 -1.93 6.12 11.43
N GLN A 115 -2.44 7.32 11.71
CA GLN A 115 -3.86 7.65 11.75
C GLN A 115 -4.07 9.06 11.18
N PRO A 116 -5.26 9.37 10.64
CA PRO A 116 -5.59 10.71 10.15
C PRO A 116 -5.26 11.81 11.18
N GLY A 117 -4.77 12.95 10.69
CA GLY A 117 -4.26 14.08 11.47
C GLY A 117 -2.82 13.92 11.98
N SER A 118 -2.20 12.75 11.83
CA SER A 118 -0.83 12.51 12.33
C SER A 118 0.22 12.77 11.24
N LYS A 119 1.42 13.16 11.66
CA LYS A 119 2.60 13.19 10.78
C LYS A 119 2.99 11.79 10.31
N ALA A 120 3.80 11.72 9.26
CA ALA A 120 4.27 10.46 8.71
C ALA A 120 5.15 9.71 9.76
N PRO A 121 5.01 8.39 9.88
CA PRO A 121 5.77 7.62 10.86
C PRO A 121 7.25 7.57 10.46
N GLY A 122 8.13 7.70 11.44
CA GLY A 122 9.59 7.52 11.28
C GLY A 122 10.38 8.83 11.22
N ASP A 123 9.86 9.87 10.56
CA ASP A 123 10.55 11.16 10.39
C ASP A 123 9.68 12.39 10.74
N ASN A 124 8.40 12.17 11.11
CA ASN A 124 7.41 13.23 11.36
C ASN A 124 7.17 14.17 10.18
N ALA A 125 7.39 13.73 8.94
CA ALA A 125 7.09 14.53 7.77
C ALA A 125 5.60 14.84 7.59
N ASP A 126 5.32 15.91 6.85
CA ASP A 126 3.96 16.31 6.52
C ASP A 126 3.24 15.25 5.66
N VAL A 127 1.97 15.03 6.00
CA VAL A 127 1.07 14.16 5.26
C VAL A 127 -0.07 15.02 4.73
N ARG A 128 -0.29 14.98 3.41
CA ARG A 128 -1.51 15.54 2.82
C ARG A 128 -2.60 14.48 2.88
N GLU A 129 -3.74 14.84 3.41
CA GLU A 129 -4.90 13.96 3.61
C GLU A 129 -6.05 14.38 2.70
N ILE A 130 -6.67 13.40 2.04
CA ILE A 130 -7.84 13.59 1.20
C ILE A 130 -8.93 12.63 1.68
N ILE A 131 -10.09 13.18 2.05
CA ILE A 131 -11.24 12.39 2.51
C ILE A 131 -11.89 11.69 1.30
N ILE A 132 -12.07 10.39 1.45
CA ILE A 132 -12.72 9.51 0.48
C ILE A 132 -13.94 8.89 1.16
N LEU A 133 -15.13 9.08 0.57
CA LEU A 133 -16.41 8.54 1.05
C LEU A 133 -16.72 8.85 2.52
N ASN A 134 -17.23 10.05 2.81
CA ASN A 134 -17.82 10.40 4.11
C ASN A 134 -16.97 9.97 5.31
N ASP A 135 -15.66 10.23 5.28
CA ASP A 135 -14.69 9.88 6.34
C ASP A 135 -14.48 8.38 6.62
N LEU A 136 -15.04 7.49 5.78
CA LEU A 136 -14.77 6.06 5.86
C LEU A 136 -13.34 5.72 5.45
N TYR A 137 -12.80 6.51 4.52
CA TYR A 137 -11.44 6.33 4.04
C TYR A 137 -10.69 7.66 3.92
N THR A 138 -9.40 7.63 4.22
CA THR A 138 -8.51 8.78 4.06
C THR A 138 -7.34 8.39 3.18
N LEU A 139 -7.20 9.05 2.03
CA LEU A 139 -6.01 8.92 1.20
C LEU A 139 -4.94 9.85 1.76
N ALA A 140 -3.84 9.26 2.21
CA ALA A 140 -2.71 9.95 2.80
C ALA A 140 -1.51 9.93 1.83
N ILE A 141 -0.83 11.07 1.70
CA ILE A 141 0.31 11.25 0.80
C ILE A 141 1.46 11.87 1.60
N ALA A 142 2.56 11.13 1.76
CA ALA A 142 3.80 11.62 2.33
C ALA A 142 4.84 11.79 1.22
N THR A 143 5.08 13.05 0.84
CA THR A 143 5.97 13.40 -0.27
C THR A 143 7.43 13.05 0.02
N SER A 144 7.93 13.31 1.24
CA SER A 144 9.30 12.97 1.65
C SER A 144 9.58 11.47 1.53
N HIS A 145 8.58 10.66 1.87
CA HIS A 145 8.66 9.20 1.81
C HIS A 145 8.43 8.62 0.42
N LYS A 146 7.99 9.45 -0.54
CA LYS A 146 7.47 9.00 -1.84
C LYS A 146 6.45 7.87 -1.69
N LYS A 147 5.54 8.00 -0.72
CA LYS A 147 4.52 7.00 -0.43
C LYS A 147 3.14 7.62 -0.33
N LEU A 148 2.15 6.82 -0.71
CA LEU A 148 0.74 7.09 -0.45
C LEU A 148 0.05 5.81 0.03
N TRP A 149 -0.96 5.97 0.87
CA TRP A 149 -1.72 4.87 1.43
C TRP A 149 -3.16 5.28 1.68
N LEU A 150 -4.06 4.30 1.73
CA LEU A 150 -5.45 4.51 2.11
C LEU A 150 -5.68 3.99 3.53
N HIS A 151 -6.12 4.87 4.41
CA HIS A 151 -6.61 4.49 5.73
C HIS A 151 -8.08 4.07 5.65
N SER A 152 -8.44 2.98 6.32
CA SER A 152 -9.83 2.55 6.55
C SER A 152 -10.21 2.81 8.00
N SER A 153 -11.23 3.63 8.26
CA SER A 153 -11.66 3.93 9.64
C SER A 153 -12.33 2.72 10.33
N GLU A 154 -13.03 1.87 9.57
CA GLU A 154 -13.66 0.63 10.08
C GLU A 154 -12.63 -0.36 10.64
N THR A 155 -11.51 -0.56 9.93
CA THR A 155 -10.52 -1.59 10.29
C THR A 155 -9.25 -1.05 10.94
N GLY A 156 -9.01 0.25 10.80
CA GLY A 156 -7.76 0.93 11.16
C GLY A 156 -6.59 0.67 10.21
N VAL A 157 -6.78 -0.12 9.15
CA VAL A 157 -5.70 -0.54 8.24
C VAL A 157 -5.28 0.60 7.32
N ASN A 158 -3.97 0.67 7.04
CA ASN A 158 -3.33 1.60 6.11
C ASN A 158 -2.83 0.81 4.90
N HIS A 159 -3.63 0.76 3.85
CA HIS A 159 -3.34 0.02 2.63
C HIS A 159 -2.32 0.79 1.79
N ILE A 160 -1.11 0.26 1.66
CA ILE A 160 -0.06 0.88 0.85
C ILE A 160 -0.43 0.79 -0.64
N ILE A 161 -0.38 1.93 -1.32
CA ILE A 161 -0.73 2.01 -2.74
C ILE A 161 0.56 2.21 -3.56
N PRO A 162 0.85 1.33 -4.54
CA PRO A 162 1.91 1.53 -5.50
C PRO A 162 1.70 2.82 -6.29
N VAL A 163 2.67 3.72 -6.17
CA VAL A 163 2.66 5.05 -6.80
C VAL A 163 2.49 4.91 -8.30
N THR A 164 3.21 4.00 -8.94
CA THR A 164 3.15 3.78 -10.40
C THR A 164 1.72 3.51 -10.87
N ASN A 165 1.01 2.61 -10.18
CA ASN A 165 -0.36 2.25 -10.57
C ASN A 165 -1.30 3.42 -10.33
N PHE A 166 -1.21 4.09 -9.17
CA PHE A 166 -2.04 5.25 -8.87
C PHE A 166 -1.81 6.41 -9.86
N TYR A 167 -0.54 6.70 -10.15
CA TYR A 167 -0.13 7.77 -11.05
C TYR A 167 -0.66 7.57 -12.47
N ASN A 168 -0.67 6.32 -12.97
CA ASN A 168 -1.27 6.01 -14.26
C ASN A 168 -2.75 6.43 -14.32
N TYR A 169 -3.55 6.16 -13.27
CA TYR A 169 -4.94 6.62 -13.23
C TYR A 169 -5.08 8.12 -13.03
N LEU A 170 -4.17 8.76 -12.29
CA LEU A 170 -4.17 10.22 -12.18
C LEU A 170 -3.93 10.88 -13.55
N MET A 171 -3.00 10.35 -14.35
CA MET A 171 -2.77 10.84 -15.71
C MET A 171 -4.01 10.66 -16.60
N LEU A 172 -4.74 9.55 -16.47
CA LEU A 172 -6.02 9.35 -17.15
C LEU A 172 -7.08 10.39 -16.73
N VAL A 173 -7.22 10.67 -15.42
CA VAL A 173 -8.15 11.69 -14.91
C VAL A 173 -7.81 13.07 -15.46
N LYS A 174 -6.52 13.40 -15.56
CA LYS A 174 -6.05 14.67 -16.10
C LYS A 174 -6.01 14.72 -17.63
N ASN A 175 -6.37 13.62 -18.30
CA ASN A 175 -6.26 13.45 -19.76
C ASN A 175 -4.85 13.76 -20.31
N ILE A 176 -3.81 13.44 -19.54
CA ILE A 176 -2.40 13.60 -19.94
C ILE A 176 -1.92 12.29 -20.55
N ARG A 177 -1.42 12.34 -21.79
CA ARG A 177 -0.96 11.16 -22.54
C ARG A 177 0.51 11.23 -22.96
N GLU A 178 1.18 12.33 -22.67
CA GLU A 178 2.56 12.55 -23.05
C GLU A 178 3.50 11.56 -22.35
N THR A 179 4.16 10.69 -23.12
CA THR A 179 5.01 9.61 -22.60
C THR A 179 6.09 10.09 -21.64
N LYS A 180 6.66 11.29 -21.90
CA LYS A 180 7.69 11.91 -21.04
C LYS A 180 7.20 12.21 -19.62
N ILE A 181 5.89 12.35 -19.45
CA ILE A 181 5.23 12.63 -18.17
C ILE A 181 4.67 11.34 -17.57
N VAL A 182 3.96 10.53 -18.37
CA VAL A 182 3.25 9.33 -17.91
C VAL A 182 4.20 8.26 -17.38
N LEU A 183 5.39 8.08 -17.99
CA LEU A 183 6.35 7.06 -17.56
C LEU A 183 7.22 7.49 -16.35
N LYS A 184 6.94 8.63 -15.72
CA LYS A 184 7.74 9.18 -14.62
C LYS A 184 6.88 9.36 -13.36
N PRO A 185 6.56 8.27 -12.62
CA PRO A 185 5.73 8.35 -11.42
C PRO A 185 6.33 9.22 -10.31
N ASP A 186 7.64 9.45 -10.30
CA ASP A 186 8.29 10.41 -9.39
C ASP A 186 7.75 11.85 -9.54
N LEU A 187 7.25 12.21 -10.73
CA LEU A 187 6.62 13.52 -10.96
C LEU A 187 5.36 13.73 -10.10
N PHE A 188 4.74 12.65 -9.62
CA PHE A 188 3.63 12.73 -8.68
C PHE A 188 4.00 13.52 -7.43
N PHE A 189 5.16 13.22 -6.84
CA PHE A 189 5.59 13.82 -5.58
C PHE A 189 6.17 15.23 -5.78
N ILE A 190 6.84 15.47 -6.90
CA ILE A 190 7.37 16.80 -7.25
C ILE A 190 6.21 17.79 -7.46
N ASN A 191 5.17 17.37 -8.18
CA ASN A 191 4.04 18.21 -8.54
C ASN A 191 2.83 18.04 -7.62
N GLN A 192 3.00 17.43 -6.44
CA GLN A 192 1.89 17.00 -5.58
C GLN A 192 0.91 18.14 -5.27
N LYS A 193 1.43 19.35 -5.01
CA LYS A 193 0.65 20.56 -4.70
C LYS A 193 -0.22 21.05 -5.86
N ASN A 194 0.09 20.64 -7.09
CA ASN A 194 -0.64 21.08 -8.30
C ASN A 194 -1.87 20.20 -8.58
N TYR A 195 -2.00 19.05 -7.92
CA TYR A 195 -3.16 18.19 -8.06
C TYR A 195 -4.24 18.59 -7.07
N GLN A 196 -5.47 18.75 -7.56
CA GLN A 196 -6.62 19.07 -6.72
C GLN A 196 -7.16 17.81 -6.02
N ASP A 197 -7.76 17.98 -4.84
CA ASP A 197 -8.26 16.84 -4.05
C ASP A 197 -9.30 16.00 -4.83
N ASN A 198 -10.14 16.66 -5.63
CA ASN A 198 -11.12 15.97 -6.48
C ASN A 198 -10.48 15.12 -7.58
N GLU A 199 -9.32 15.52 -8.11
CA GLU A 199 -8.54 14.75 -9.08
C GLU A 199 -7.93 13.52 -8.41
N LEU A 200 -7.33 13.70 -7.24
CA LEU A 200 -6.73 12.61 -6.46
C LEU A 200 -7.79 11.59 -6.01
N LYS A 201 -8.95 12.06 -5.56
CA LYS A 201 -10.12 11.22 -5.24
C LYS A 201 -10.61 10.44 -6.46
N SER A 202 -10.77 11.10 -7.61
CA SER A 202 -11.19 10.43 -8.85
C SER A 202 -10.18 9.37 -9.30
N ALA A 203 -8.88 9.68 -9.19
CA ALA A 203 -7.80 8.75 -9.53
C ALA A 203 -7.81 7.52 -8.60
N PHE A 204 -8.03 7.73 -7.30
CA PHE A 204 -8.18 6.63 -6.34
C PHE A 204 -9.38 5.74 -6.67
N ILE A 205 -10.54 6.33 -6.97
CA ILE A 205 -11.76 5.59 -7.32
C ILE A 205 -11.52 4.71 -8.55
N LEU A 206 -10.90 5.27 -9.60
CA LEU A 206 -10.55 4.50 -10.80
C LEU A 206 -9.54 3.40 -10.49
N TYR A 207 -8.47 3.71 -9.76
CA TYR A 207 -7.48 2.74 -9.32
C TYR A 207 -8.11 1.55 -8.58
N ASN A 208 -8.97 1.83 -7.59
CA ASN A 208 -9.60 0.79 -6.78
C ASN A 208 -10.63 -0.02 -7.58
N LYS A 209 -11.30 0.57 -8.59
CA LYS A 209 -12.21 -0.17 -9.49
C LYS A 209 -11.51 -1.32 -10.20
N TYR A 210 -10.27 -1.13 -10.64
CA TYR A 210 -9.50 -2.15 -11.37
C TYR A 210 -8.75 -3.10 -10.45
N PHE A 211 -8.07 -2.58 -9.42
CA PHE A 211 -7.25 -3.40 -8.53
C PHE A 211 -8.03 -4.04 -7.37
N LYS A 212 -9.26 -3.58 -7.09
CA LYS A 212 -10.19 -4.09 -6.06
C LYS A 212 -9.55 -4.28 -4.67
N ARG A 213 -8.57 -3.45 -4.32
CA ARG A 213 -7.79 -3.61 -3.08
C ARG A 213 -8.59 -3.40 -1.82
N VAL A 214 -9.57 -2.51 -1.91
CA VAL A 214 -10.48 -2.21 -0.81
C VAL A 214 -11.89 -2.53 -1.26
N LYS A 215 -12.56 -3.41 -0.51
CA LYS A 215 -13.99 -3.66 -0.67
C LYS A 215 -14.76 -2.44 -0.18
N ILE A 216 -14.90 -1.46 -1.05
CA ILE A 216 -15.69 -0.27 -0.79
C ILE A 216 -17.16 -0.70 -0.90
N LYS A 217 -17.90 -0.63 0.22
CA LYS A 217 -19.28 -1.12 0.34
C LYS A 217 -20.29 -0.33 -0.51
N GLU A 218 -19.87 0.77 -1.15
CA GLU A 218 -20.72 1.62 -1.98
C GLU A 218 -20.27 1.61 -3.43
N ASP A 219 -21.24 1.55 -4.34
CA ASP A 219 -21.04 1.64 -5.78
C ASP A 219 -20.60 3.07 -6.16
N LEU A 220 -19.30 3.33 -6.02
CA LEU A 220 -18.61 4.57 -6.36
C LEU A 220 -18.80 5.03 -7.81
N THR A 221 -19.39 4.20 -8.66
CA THR A 221 -19.50 4.44 -10.10
C THR A 221 -20.47 5.56 -10.46
N GLN A 222 -21.47 5.85 -9.62
CA GLN A 222 -22.47 6.88 -9.90
C GLN A 222 -21.89 8.31 -9.94
N THR A 223 -20.73 8.56 -9.32
CA THR A 223 -20.08 9.90 -9.37
C THR A 223 -19.17 10.11 -10.58
N VAL A 224 -18.70 9.04 -11.24
CA VAL A 224 -17.77 9.14 -12.38
C VAL A 224 -18.51 9.18 -13.72
N GLU A 225 -19.66 8.53 -13.84
CA GLU A 225 -20.43 8.45 -15.11
C GLU A 225 -21.04 9.78 -15.59
N ASN A 226 -21.06 10.82 -14.74
CA ASN A 226 -21.58 12.15 -15.11
C ASN A 226 -20.60 13.06 -15.85
N ARG A 227 -19.36 12.64 -16.12
CA ARG A 227 -18.44 13.38 -17.00
C ARG A 227 -18.57 12.89 -18.44
N LYS A 228 -19.66 13.26 -19.11
CA LYS A 228 -19.75 13.18 -20.58
C LYS A 228 -18.61 14.03 -21.17
N PRO A 229 -17.87 13.54 -22.18
CA PRO A 229 -16.91 14.37 -22.89
C PRO A 229 -17.66 15.55 -23.52
N GLN A 230 -17.31 16.78 -23.14
CA GLN A 230 -17.73 17.97 -23.88
C GLN A 230 -17.20 17.80 -25.30
N LYS A 231 -18.08 17.47 -26.24
CA LYS A 231 -17.79 17.58 -27.67
C LYS A 231 -17.50 19.04 -27.96
N SER A 232 -16.26 19.36 -28.27
CA SER A 232 -15.88 20.66 -28.84
C SER A 232 -16.65 20.87 -30.14
N ILE A 233 -17.44 21.94 -30.22
CA ILE A 233 -18.25 22.33 -31.39
C ILE A 233 -17.45 23.28 -32.30
N PHE A 234 -16.15 23.04 -32.49
CA PHE A 234 -15.36 23.82 -33.46
C PHE A 234 -14.61 22.90 -34.41
N GLY A 235 -15.36 22.45 -35.42
CA GLY A 235 -14.85 21.81 -36.61
C GLY A 235 -15.32 22.57 -37.86
N PHE A 236 -14.36 23.18 -38.55
CA PHE A 236 -14.32 23.33 -40.02
C PHE A 236 -15.30 24.31 -40.70
N LEU A 237 -14.94 25.59 -40.70
CA LEU A 237 -15.22 26.48 -41.84
C LEU A 237 -14.12 26.26 -42.88
N LYS A 238 -14.42 25.43 -43.88
CA LYS A 238 -13.63 25.20 -45.08
C LYS A 238 -13.57 26.51 -45.89
N ARG A 239 -12.40 27.15 -45.95
CA ARG A 239 -12.05 28.09 -47.03
C ARG A 239 -11.73 27.27 -48.28
N GLY A 240 -12.42 27.58 -49.37
CA GLY A 240 -12.20 27.03 -50.70
C GLY A 240 -12.92 27.89 -51.73
N LEU A 241 -12.43 29.11 -51.92
CA LEU A 241 -12.68 29.95 -53.09
C LEU A 241 -11.31 30.40 -53.58
N ASN A 242 -10.82 29.66 -54.59
CA ASN A 242 -10.06 30.08 -55.77
C ASN A 242 -9.51 28.83 -56.46
#